data_AF-A0A183AQ90-F1
#
_entry.id   AF-A0A183AQ90-F1
#
_cell.length_a   1.000
_cell.length_b   1.000
_cell.length_c   1.000
_cell.angle_alpha   90.00
_cell.angle_beta   90.00
_cell.angle_gamma   90.00
#
_symmetry.space_group_name_H-M   'P 1'
#
loop_
_entity.id
_entity.type
_entity.pdbx_description
1 polymer ?
#
loop_
_entity_poly.entity_id
_entity_poly.type
_entity_poly.pdbx_seq_one_letter_code
_entity_poly.pdbx_strand_id
1 'polypeptide(L)'
;MDQDKIAAAYADLRRESMSTGSLPITVRHIESVIRMSEAHARLHLREFVNEEDVNMALRVMLESFVSTQKYSVMKSMRQTFSRFLSFRRDNQELLLFLLKQLVNDRLAFQRVRHAGEQEWRVEVPERDLVDRAKQINISSVRAFLQSDLFRAHRFVYDTSRKVIVHTV
;
A
#
# COMPACT_ATOMS: atom_id res chain seq x y z
N MET A 1 5.66 15.71 -20.68
CA MET A 1 5.98 15.50 -19.26
C MET A 1 4.99 16.32 -18.45
N ASP A 2 4.30 15.71 -17.50
CA ASP A 2 3.28 16.41 -16.69
C ASP A 2 3.97 17.24 -15.59
N GLN A 3 4.39 18.45 -15.95
CA GLN A 3 5.16 19.36 -15.10
C GLN A 3 4.33 19.85 -13.90
N ASP A 4 3.03 20.02 -14.08
CA ASP A 4 2.11 20.53 -13.06
C ASP A 4 1.99 19.56 -11.88
N LYS A 5 2.00 18.25 -12.17
CA LYS A 5 1.96 17.21 -11.14
C LYS A 5 3.20 17.22 -10.24
N ILE A 6 4.39 17.42 -10.82
CA ILE A 6 5.64 17.51 -10.07
C ILE A 6 5.65 18.79 -9.22
N ALA A 7 5.19 19.91 -9.78
CA ALA A 7 5.08 21.18 -9.07
C ALA A 7 4.12 21.09 -7.87
N ALA A 8 2.95 20.46 -8.05
CA ALA A 8 1.99 20.24 -6.98
C ALA A 8 2.58 19.36 -5.86
N ALA A 9 3.19 18.22 -6.21
CA ALA A 9 3.83 17.34 -5.23
C ALA A 9 4.97 18.04 -4.47
N TYR A 10 5.77 18.87 -5.15
CA TYR A 10 6.81 19.67 -4.52
C TYR A 10 6.24 20.72 -3.55
N ALA A 11 5.18 21.43 -3.95
CA ALA A 11 4.54 22.44 -3.11
C ALA A 11 3.99 21.83 -1.81
N ASP A 12 3.36 20.66 -1.91
CA ASP A 12 2.84 19.91 -0.75
C ASP A 12 3.99 19.44 0.15
N LEU A 13 5.05 18.85 -0.42
CA LEU A 13 6.22 18.42 0.39
C LEU A 13 6.94 19.57 1.06
N ARG A 14 7.07 20.70 0.37
CA ARG A 14 7.75 21.86 0.92
C ARG A 14 6.97 22.44 2.09
N ARG A 15 5.63 22.50 1.97
CA ARG A 15 4.75 22.94 3.05
C ARG A 15 4.86 22.04 4.27
N GLU A 16 4.76 20.73 4.07
CA GLU A 16 4.86 19.75 5.16
C GLU A 16 6.25 19.74 5.80
N SER A 17 7.33 19.79 5.01
CA SER A 17 8.68 19.78 5.58
C SER A 17 8.97 21.04 6.41
N MET A 18 8.50 22.20 5.96
CA MET A 18 8.64 23.47 6.69
C MET A 18 7.83 23.47 8.00
N SER A 19 6.64 22.86 8.02
CA SER A 19 5.80 22.81 9.22
C SER A 19 6.40 21.91 10.31
N THR A 20 7.07 20.82 9.93
CA THR A 20 7.69 19.88 10.88
C THR A 20 9.09 20.23 11.32
N GLY A 21 9.69 21.31 10.79
CA GLY A 21 11.08 21.69 11.09
C GLY A 21 12.10 20.66 10.61
N SER A 22 11.73 19.87 9.61
CA SER A 22 12.60 18.90 8.93
C SER A 22 13.50 19.58 7.90
N LEU A 23 14.48 18.84 7.37
CA LEU A 23 15.30 19.32 6.26
C LEU A 23 14.41 19.68 5.06
N PRO A 24 14.46 20.92 4.55
CA PRO A 24 13.57 21.36 3.50
C PRO A 24 13.88 20.65 2.18
N ILE A 25 12.83 20.33 1.42
CA ILE A 25 12.97 19.82 0.06
C ILE A 25 13.55 20.92 -0.85
N THR A 26 14.66 20.62 -1.52
CA THR A 26 15.34 21.53 -2.45
C THR A 26 15.02 21.21 -3.91
N VAL A 27 15.39 22.13 -4.81
CA VAL A 27 15.28 21.96 -6.28
C VAL A 27 16.03 20.72 -6.77
N ARG A 28 17.14 20.35 -6.10
CA ARG A 28 17.91 19.13 -6.41
C ARG A 28 17.08 17.85 -6.34
N HIS A 29 16.06 17.80 -5.48
CA HIS A 29 15.17 16.63 -5.41
C HIS A 29 14.25 16.54 -6.63
N ILE A 30 13.82 17.68 -7.18
CA ILE A 30 13.00 17.74 -8.40
C ILE A 30 13.84 17.26 -9.60
N GLU A 31 15.07 17.75 -9.72
CA GLU A 31 16.01 17.29 -10.76
C GLU A 31 16.23 15.77 -10.69
N SER A 32 16.33 15.22 -9.48
CA SER A 32 16.43 13.77 -9.28
C SER A 32 15.17 13.03 -9.71
N VAL A 33 13.97 13.57 -9.48
CA VAL A 33 12.72 12.97 -9.98
C VAL A 33 12.70 12.96 -11.51
N ILE A 34 13.13 14.03 -12.17
CA ILE A 34 13.20 14.11 -13.64
C ILE A 34 14.18 13.04 -14.17
N ARG A 35 15.40 12.98 -13.62
CA ARG A 35 16.40 11.97 -14.01
C ARG A 35 15.90 10.54 -13.81
N MET A 36 15.23 10.24 -12.69
CA MET A 36 14.67 8.91 -12.43
C MET A 36 13.51 8.57 -13.38
N SER A 37 12.71 9.56 -13.77
CA SER A 37 11.61 9.37 -14.74
C SER A 37 12.16 9.01 -16.12
N GLU A 38 13.20 9.72 -16.57
CA GLU A 38 13.90 9.42 -17.82
C GLU A 38 14.59 8.05 -17.79
N ALA A 39 15.24 7.71 -16.67
CA ALA A 39 15.86 6.39 -16.49
C ALA A 39 14.82 5.27 -16.57
N HIS A 40 13.64 5.46 -15.96
CA HIS A 40 12.54 4.48 -16.02
C HIS A 40 11.97 4.32 -17.43
N ALA A 41 11.85 5.40 -18.21
CA ALA A 41 11.46 5.33 -19.62
C ALA A 41 12.50 4.55 -20.45
N ARG A 42 13.80 4.82 -20.24
CA ARG A 42 14.90 4.11 -20.92
C ARG A 42 14.96 2.63 -20.60
N LEU A 43 14.66 2.23 -19.36
CA LEU A 43 14.54 0.81 -18.97
C LEU A 43 13.44 0.08 -19.77
N HIS A 44 12.39 0.80 -20.16
CA HIS A 44 11.32 0.28 -21.02
C HIS A 44 11.58 0.50 -22.51
N LEU A 45 12.81 0.90 -22.89
CA LEU A 45 13.19 1.24 -24.27
C LEU A 45 12.31 2.34 -24.90
N ARG A 46 11.73 3.22 -24.08
CA ARG A 46 10.91 4.35 -24.53
C ARG A 46 11.74 5.62 -24.61
N GLU A 47 11.52 6.39 -25.67
CA GLU A 47 12.14 7.72 -25.83
C GLU A 47 11.41 8.81 -25.04
N PHE A 48 10.11 8.62 -24.78
CA PHE A 48 9.26 9.60 -24.11
C PHE A 48 8.83 9.11 -22.73
N VAL A 49 8.92 10.03 -21.76
CA VAL A 49 8.46 9.86 -20.39
C VAL A 49 6.93 9.95 -20.35
N ASN A 50 6.30 8.92 -19.78
CA ASN A 50 4.86 8.86 -19.55
C ASN A 50 4.52 9.22 -18.08
N GLU A 51 3.23 9.29 -17.75
CA GLU A 51 2.79 9.60 -16.39
C GLU A 51 3.21 8.54 -15.36
N GLU A 52 3.31 7.27 -15.79
CA GLU A 52 3.70 6.16 -14.91
C GLU A 52 5.15 6.28 -14.45
N ASP A 53 6.05 6.75 -15.32
CA ASP A 53 7.46 7.01 -15.01
C ASP A 53 7.59 8.07 -13.93
N VAL A 54 6.82 9.15 -14.05
CA VAL A 54 6.80 10.25 -13.08
C VAL A 54 6.24 9.76 -11.74
N ASN A 55 5.15 8.99 -11.76
CA ASN A 55 4.58 8.41 -10.55
C ASN A 55 5.55 7.47 -9.84
N MET A 56 6.30 6.66 -10.59
CA MET A 56 7.33 5.78 -10.05
C MET A 56 8.50 6.56 -9.46
N ALA A 57 9.04 7.53 -10.19
CA ALA A 57 10.13 8.38 -9.74
C ALA A 57 9.76 9.18 -8.48
N LEU A 58 8.54 9.72 -8.44
CA LEU A 58 8.03 10.44 -7.29
C LEU A 58 7.89 9.50 -6.08
N ARG A 59 7.35 8.29 -6.26
CA ARG A 59 7.28 7.29 -5.18
C ARG A 59 8.68 6.99 -4.61
N VAL A 60 9.66 6.72 -5.46
CA VAL A 60 11.03 6.40 -5.03
C VAL A 60 11.67 7.56 -4.27
N MET A 61 11.53 8.78 -4.80
CA MET A 61 12.07 9.98 -4.14
C MET A 61 11.43 10.21 -2.78
N LEU A 62 10.10 10.10 -2.69
CA LEU A 62 9.35 10.29 -1.45
C LEU A 62 9.67 9.22 -0.42
N GLU A 63 9.77 7.95 -0.81
CA GLU A 63 10.13 6.86 0.09
C GLU A 63 11.51 7.12 0.71
N SER A 64 12.50 7.51 -0.11
CA SER A 64 13.83 7.89 0.35
C SER A 64 13.78 9.08 1.31
N PHE A 65 13.13 10.18 0.93
CA PHE A 65 13.04 11.38 1.75
C PHE A 65 12.35 11.12 3.10
N VAL A 66 11.20 10.46 3.09
CA VAL A 66 10.41 10.18 4.30
C VAL A 66 11.17 9.26 5.26
N SER A 67 11.94 8.29 4.74
CA SER A 67 12.75 7.37 5.57
C SER A 67 13.86 8.07 6.37
N THR A 68 14.32 9.25 5.92
CA THR A 68 15.38 10.01 6.59
C THR A 68 14.86 10.94 7.69
N GLN A 69 13.53 11.05 7.85
CA GLN A 69 12.92 11.95 8.83
C GLN A 69 12.82 11.30 10.22
N LYS A 70 12.73 12.16 11.25
CA LYS A 70 12.45 11.74 12.63
C LYS A 70 11.19 10.87 12.66
N TYR A 71 11.17 9.82 13.49
CA TYR A 71 10.09 8.82 13.52
C TYR A 71 8.66 9.41 13.56
N SER A 72 8.42 10.41 14.41
CA SER A 72 7.12 11.07 14.52
C SER A 72 6.71 11.77 13.21
N VAL A 73 7.64 12.49 12.59
CA VAL A 73 7.45 13.20 11.31
C VAL A 73 7.28 12.20 10.18
N MET A 74 8.11 11.14 10.13
CA MET A 74 8.00 10.06 9.16
C MET A 74 6.60 9.45 9.16
N LYS A 75 6.03 9.17 10.35
CA LYS A 75 4.68 8.60 10.47
C LYS A 75 3.60 9.54 9.91
N SER A 76 3.69 10.83 10.24
CA SER A 76 2.79 11.86 9.70
C SER A 76 2.91 11.97 8.18
N MET A 77 4.14 12.10 7.66
CA MET A 77 4.39 12.21 6.23
C MET A 77 3.94 10.97 5.44
N ARG A 78 4.10 9.75 6.00
CA ARG A 78 3.59 8.52 5.36
C ARG A 78 2.07 8.55 5.21
N GLN A 79 1.35 9.14 6.17
CA GLN A 79 -0.11 9.29 6.09
C GLN A 79 -0.47 10.33 5.02
N THR A 80 0.13 11.52 5.07
CA THR A 80 -0.13 12.60 4.10
C THR A 80 0.18 12.19 2.66
N PHE A 81 1.32 11.53 2.43
CA PHE A 81 1.78 11.11 1.10
C PHE A 81 1.41 9.67 0.73
N SER A 82 0.49 9.04 1.46
CA SER A 82 0.05 7.65 1.25
C SER A 82 -0.36 7.37 -0.21
N ARG A 83 -1.00 8.36 -0.87
CA ARG A 83 -1.40 8.25 -2.29
C ARG A 83 -0.21 8.01 -3.22
N PHE A 84 0.91 8.69 -3.00
CA PHE A 84 2.11 8.54 -3.83
C PHE A 84 2.91 7.28 -3.44
N LEU A 85 3.00 6.98 -2.14
CA LEU A 85 3.74 5.82 -1.64
C LEU A 85 3.09 4.47 -1.96
N SER A 86 1.76 4.45 -2.14
CA SER A 86 1.01 3.23 -2.51
C SER A 86 1.02 2.92 -4.00
N PHE A 87 1.55 3.79 -4.86
CA PHE A 87 1.58 3.59 -6.30
C PHE A 87 2.32 2.31 -6.70
N ARG A 88 1.65 1.40 -7.43
CA ARG A 88 2.17 0.09 -7.86
C ARG A 88 2.82 -0.73 -6.72
N ARG A 89 2.39 -0.56 -5.47
CA ARG A 89 2.71 -1.53 -4.42
C ARG A 89 1.77 -2.73 -4.60
N ASP A 90 2.28 -3.78 -5.23
CA ASP A 90 1.58 -5.06 -5.22
C ASP A 90 1.79 -5.72 -3.87
N ASN A 91 0.81 -5.53 -2.98
CA ASN A 91 0.78 -6.22 -1.70
C ASN A 91 -0.28 -7.34 -1.72
N GLN A 92 -0.83 -7.70 -2.88
CA GLN A 92 -1.99 -8.61 -2.95
C GLN A 92 -1.62 -10.01 -2.48
N GLU A 93 -0.48 -10.53 -2.91
CA GLU A 93 0.04 -11.85 -2.47
C GLU A 93 0.34 -11.88 -0.97
N LEU A 94 0.88 -10.79 -0.43
CA LEU A 94 1.17 -10.69 1.00
C LEU A 94 -0.12 -10.62 1.84
N LEU A 95 -1.11 -9.85 1.38
CA LEU A 95 -2.43 -9.80 2.01
C LEU A 95 -3.15 -11.15 1.94
N LEU A 96 -3.00 -11.88 0.83
CA LEU A 96 -3.51 -13.23 0.68
C LEU A 96 -2.86 -14.19 1.68
N PHE A 97 -1.53 -14.13 1.81
CA PHE A 97 -0.80 -14.93 2.79
C PHE A 97 -1.28 -14.66 4.22
N LEU A 98 -1.43 -13.40 4.59
CA LEU A 98 -1.95 -13.01 5.91
C LEU A 98 -3.38 -13.50 6.14
N LEU A 99 -4.25 -13.40 5.12
CA LEU A 99 -5.62 -13.88 5.22
C LEU A 99 -5.67 -15.40 5.39
N LYS A 100 -4.87 -16.15 4.63
CA LYS A 100 -4.75 -17.62 4.79
C LYS A 100 -4.28 -18.00 6.19
N GLN A 101 -3.33 -17.25 6.75
CA GLN A 101 -2.90 -17.47 8.12
C GLN A 101 -4.02 -17.24 9.14
N LEU A 102 -4.78 -16.14 9.01
CA LEU A 102 -5.95 -15.85 9.87
C LEU A 102 -7.02 -16.94 9.79
N VAL A 103 -7.26 -17.49 8.59
CA VAL A 103 -8.20 -18.59 8.38
C VAL A 103 -7.71 -19.87 9.07
N ASN A 104 -6.43 -20.21 8.89
CA ASN A 104 -5.82 -21.38 9.53
C ASN A 104 -5.86 -21.29 11.06
N ASP A 105 -5.58 -20.12 11.63
CA ASP A 105 -5.64 -19.86 13.07
C ASP A 105 -7.08 -20.12 13.60
N ARG A 106 -8.11 -19.67 12.86
CA ARG A 106 -9.52 -19.90 13.22
C ARG A 106 -9.97 -21.35 13.05
N LEU A 107 -9.55 -22.01 11.97
CA LEU A 107 -9.81 -23.44 11.76
C LEU A 107 -9.21 -24.30 12.86
N ALA A 108 -7.98 -24.00 13.29
CA ALA A 108 -7.33 -24.69 14.39
C ALA A 108 -8.15 -24.54 15.69
N PHE A 109 -8.65 -23.34 15.99
CA PHE A 109 -9.48 -23.08 17.16
C PHE A 109 -10.84 -23.80 17.11
N GLN A 110 -11.51 -23.80 15.95
CA GLN A 110 -12.80 -24.48 15.77
C GLN A 110 -12.69 -26.00 15.92
N ARG A 111 -11.61 -26.62 15.40
CA ARG A 111 -11.36 -28.06 15.54
C ARG A 111 -11.21 -28.52 17.00
N VAL A 112 -10.64 -27.67 17.85
CA VAL A 112 -10.47 -27.97 19.28
C VAL A 112 -11.80 -27.85 20.05
N ARG A 113 -12.71 -26.97 19.61
CA ARG A 113 -13.99 -26.71 20.30
C ARG A 113 -15.17 -27.53 19.80
N HIS A 114 -15.23 -27.84 18.51
CA HIS A 114 -16.35 -28.53 17.88
C HIS A 114 -15.87 -29.84 17.25
N ALA A 115 -15.98 -30.94 18.01
CA ALA A 115 -15.59 -32.28 17.56
C ALA A 115 -16.63 -32.96 16.64
N GLY A 116 -17.58 -32.22 16.05
CA GLY A 116 -18.69 -32.84 15.31
C GLY A 116 -19.41 -31.99 14.26
N GLU A 117 -19.37 -30.66 14.34
CA GLU A 117 -19.95 -29.77 13.31
C GLU A 117 -18.83 -29.21 12.43
N GLN A 118 -18.55 -29.87 11.32
CA GLN A 118 -17.72 -29.31 10.26
C GLN A 118 -18.54 -28.27 9.49
N GLU A 119 -18.71 -27.07 10.04
CA GLU A 119 -19.02 -25.94 9.18
C GLU A 119 -17.76 -25.60 8.38
N TRP A 120 -17.77 -25.97 7.09
CA TRP A 120 -16.74 -25.64 6.10
C TRP A 120 -16.67 -24.13 5.77
N ARG A 121 -17.29 -23.29 6.61
CA ARG A 121 -17.42 -21.85 6.44
C ARG A 121 -16.67 -21.13 7.56
N VAL A 122 -15.58 -20.49 7.19
CA VAL A 122 -14.79 -19.66 8.11
C VAL A 122 -15.13 -18.20 7.85
N GLU A 123 -15.56 -17.51 8.90
CA GLU A 123 -15.76 -16.06 8.86
C GLU A 123 -14.55 -15.37 9.51
N VAL A 124 -13.94 -14.40 8.83
CA VAL A 124 -12.84 -13.57 9.31
C VAL A 124 -13.28 -12.09 9.24
N PRO A 125 -13.37 -11.35 10.36
CA PRO A 125 -13.64 -9.93 10.36
C PRO A 125 -12.61 -9.15 9.54
N GLU A 126 -13.07 -8.18 8.75
CA GLU A 126 -12.20 -7.27 8.00
C GLU A 126 -11.18 -6.58 8.92
N ARG A 127 -11.59 -6.25 10.14
CA ARG A 127 -10.74 -5.60 11.15
C ARG A 127 -9.46 -6.39 11.43
N ASP A 128 -9.54 -7.71 11.53
CA ASP A 128 -8.38 -8.57 11.84
C ASP A 128 -7.34 -8.50 10.71
N LEU A 129 -7.81 -8.53 9.47
CA LEU A 129 -6.95 -8.38 8.28
C LEU A 129 -6.34 -6.97 8.21
N VAL A 130 -7.14 -5.94 8.46
CA VAL A 130 -6.68 -4.53 8.46
C VAL A 130 -5.63 -4.30 9.54
N ASP A 131 -5.82 -4.84 10.74
CA ASP A 131 -4.88 -4.65 11.84
C ASP A 131 -3.56 -5.39 11.59
N ARG A 132 -3.57 -6.60 11.00
CA ARG A 132 -2.35 -7.26 10.51
C ARG A 132 -1.69 -6.51 9.35
N ALA A 133 -2.47 -5.99 8.40
CA ALA A 133 -1.96 -5.22 7.26
C ALA A 133 -1.26 -3.92 7.71
N LYS A 134 -1.77 -3.25 8.75
CA LYS A 134 -1.13 -2.05 9.32
C LYS A 134 0.24 -2.33 9.91
N GLN A 135 0.45 -3.49 10.54
CA GLN A 135 1.74 -3.86 11.13
C GLN A 135 2.86 -3.92 10.09
N ILE A 136 2.52 -4.27 8.85
CA ILE A 136 3.44 -4.34 7.72
C ILE A 136 3.37 -3.11 6.80
N ASN A 137 2.85 -1.98 7.30
CA ASN A 137 2.74 -0.71 6.58
C ASN A 137 1.87 -0.75 5.30
N ILE A 138 0.87 -1.63 5.27
CA ILE A 138 -0.17 -1.61 4.24
C ILE A 138 -1.35 -0.79 4.77
N SER A 139 -1.62 0.34 4.11
CA SER A 139 -2.65 1.30 4.52
C SER A 139 -4.05 0.96 3.99
N SER A 140 -4.15 0.14 2.93
CA SER A 140 -5.42 -0.19 2.29
C SER A 140 -5.48 -1.66 1.89
N VAL A 141 -6.55 -2.34 2.30
CA VAL A 141 -6.89 -3.71 1.88
C VAL A 141 -7.98 -3.71 0.80
N ARG A 142 -8.57 -2.56 0.47
CA ARG A 142 -9.74 -2.46 -0.40
C ARG A 142 -9.46 -2.94 -1.82
N ALA A 143 -8.28 -2.62 -2.36
CA ALA A 143 -7.85 -3.09 -3.67
C ALA A 143 -7.69 -4.61 -3.71
N PHE A 144 -7.30 -5.23 -2.58
CA PHE A 144 -7.18 -6.69 -2.46
C PHE A 144 -8.55 -7.38 -2.33
N LEU A 145 -9.48 -6.84 -1.54
CA LEU A 145 -10.83 -7.41 -1.42
C LEU A 145 -11.61 -7.43 -2.74
N GLN A 146 -11.23 -6.56 -3.68
CA GLN A 146 -11.81 -6.47 -5.01
C GLN A 146 -11.00 -7.21 -6.08
N SER A 147 -9.82 -7.75 -5.75
CA SER A 147 -8.93 -8.34 -6.75
C SER A 147 -9.39 -9.73 -7.18
N ASP A 148 -8.99 -10.11 -8.41
CA ASP A 148 -9.26 -11.44 -8.94
C ASP A 148 -8.53 -12.52 -8.13
N LEU A 149 -7.36 -12.20 -7.57
CA LEU A 149 -6.60 -13.10 -6.67
C LEU A 149 -7.43 -13.51 -5.45
N PHE A 150 -8.16 -12.58 -4.83
CA PHE A 150 -9.03 -12.86 -3.68
C PHE A 150 -10.17 -13.81 -4.05
N ARG A 151 -10.82 -13.57 -5.20
CA ARG A 151 -11.93 -14.41 -5.70
C ARG A 151 -11.46 -15.79 -6.16
N ALA A 152 -10.30 -15.88 -6.81
CA ALA A 152 -9.69 -17.12 -7.26
C ALA A 152 -9.44 -18.10 -6.10
N HIS A 153 -9.16 -17.58 -4.90
CA HIS A 153 -8.98 -18.38 -3.68
C HIS A 153 -10.28 -18.64 -2.89
N ARG A 154 -11.46 -18.49 -3.52
CA ARG A 154 -12.78 -18.77 -2.90
C ARG A 154 -13.05 -17.94 -1.64
N PHE A 155 -12.56 -16.70 -1.61
CA PHE A 155 -12.96 -15.73 -0.60
C PHE A 155 -14.09 -14.85 -1.12
N VAL A 156 -15.04 -14.55 -0.24
CA VAL A 156 -16.16 -13.65 -0.51
C VAL A 156 -16.16 -12.56 0.57
N TYR A 157 -16.23 -11.31 0.16
CA TYR A 157 -16.32 -10.18 1.08
C TYR A 157 -17.77 -9.72 1.24
N ASP A 158 -18.28 -9.77 2.46
CA ASP A 158 -19.60 -9.25 2.83
C ASP A 158 -19.44 -7.82 3.37
N THR A 159 -19.84 -6.84 2.56
CA THR A 159 -19.78 -5.41 2.90
C THR A 159 -20.72 -5.01 4.03
N SER A 160 -21.84 -5.72 4.20
CA SER A 160 -22.87 -5.39 5.20
C SER A 160 -22.41 -5.82 6.60
N ARG A 161 -21.81 -7.00 6.69
CA ARG A 161 -21.30 -7.56 7.95
C ARG A 161 -19.82 -7.23 8.22
N LYS A 162 -19.10 -6.68 7.23
CA LYS A 162 -17.64 -6.45 7.26
C LYS A 162 -16.85 -7.71 7.61
N VAL A 163 -17.24 -8.83 6.98
CA VAL A 163 -16.59 -10.14 7.17
C VAL A 163 -16.15 -10.71 5.83
N ILE A 164 -15.03 -11.40 5.87
CA ILE A 164 -14.47 -12.20 4.79
C ILE A 164 -14.90 -13.64 5.07
N VAL A 165 -15.66 -14.22 4.15
CA VAL A 165 -16.14 -15.59 4.23
C VAL A 165 -15.24 -16.44 3.34
N HIS A 166 -14.73 -17.53 3.91
CA HIS A 166 -14.04 -18.57 3.17
C HIS A 166 -14.86 -19.85 3.22
N THR A 167 -15.14 -20.41 2.05
CA THR A 167 -15.77 -21.73 1.94
C THR A 167 -14.67 -22.71 1.54
N VAL A 168 -14.33 -23.62 2.46
CA VAL A 168 -13.31 -24.66 2.28
C VAL A 168 -13.87 -25.78 1.39
#